data_AF-A0A7Y8L0B9-F1
#
_entry.id   AF-A0A7Y8L0B9-F1
#
_cell.length_a   1.000
_cell.length_b   1.000
_cell.length_c   1.000
_cell.angle_alpha   90.00
_cell.angle_beta   90.00
_cell.angle_gamma   90.00
#
_symmetry.space_group_name_H-M   'P 1'
#
loop_
_entity.id
_entity.type
_entity.pdbx_description
1 polymer ?
#
loop_
_entity_poly.entity_id
_entity_poly.type
_entity_poly.pdbx_seq_one_letter_code
_entity_poly.pdbx_strand_id
1 'polypeptide(L)'
;MRLFSILIILIISQNILSQQSNLSSTVNSITEYIASTHFLEIRKNNGDLASVDSIYIKALEINNNDYSETLLTLMVATVPYREVPIKLPLFNVIVNYPLISAEEDIFTKKNENLPRFFFIDTPENDYGDLDKLAHFFGSAFLSYESNIFDLGKLIGYFVEAFEESFKVQSSIDLRDLDVNEYGRFFGKLLKKDQNLLPSQIFLIRSTRYIRIIL
;
A
#
# COMPACT_ATOMS: atom_id res chain seq x y z
N MET A 1 30.25 -14.26 37.97
CA MET A 1 28.95 -13.72 38.43
C MET A 1 28.71 -12.28 37.98
N ARG A 2 29.61 -11.31 38.22
CA ARG A 2 29.40 -9.90 37.82
C ARG A 2 29.19 -9.66 36.31
N LEU A 3 29.91 -10.36 35.43
CA LEU A 3 29.71 -10.25 33.97
C LEU A 3 28.35 -10.81 33.50
N PHE A 4 27.89 -11.89 34.13
CA PHE A 4 26.61 -12.53 33.79
C PHE A 4 25.43 -11.64 34.19
N SER A 5 25.54 -10.95 35.33
CA SER A 5 24.57 -9.94 35.76
C SER A 5 24.50 -8.74 34.82
N ILE A 6 25.64 -8.29 34.26
CA ILE A 6 25.67 -7.18 33.28
C ILE A 6 25.04 -7.62 31.94
N LEU A 7 25.30 -8.85 31.51
CA LEU A 7 24.71 -9.40 30.28
C LEU A 7 23.18 -9.54 30.40
N ILE A 8 22.68 -9.99 31.55
CA ILE A 8 21.23 -10.08 31.83
C ILE A 8 20.59 -8.69 31.84
N ILE A 9 21.24 -7.67 32.42
CA ILE A 9 20.72 -6.29 32.43
C ILE A 9 20.67 -5.70 31.00
N LEU A 10 21.67 -6.00 30.16
CA LEU A 10 21.69 -5.57 28.76
C LEU A 10 20.62 -6.26 27.90
N ILE A 11 20.30 -7.53 28.19
CA ILE A 11 19.23 -8.25 27.47
C ILE A 11 17.85 -7.76 27.94
N ILE A 12 17.68 -7.43 29.22
CA ILE A 12 16.42 -6.91 29.76
C ILE A 12 16.18 -5.46 29.29
N SER A 13 17.22 -4.63 29.15
CA SER A 13 17.07 -3.23 28.73
C SER A 13 16.67 -3.06 27.26
N GLN A 14 16.93 -4.03 26.39
CA GLN A 14 16.47 -3.99 24.99
C GLN A 14 14.96 -4.21 24.84
N ASN A 15 14.29 -4.75 25.85
CA ASN A 15 12.86 -5.06 25.78
C ASN A 15 11.93 -3.91 26.23
N ILE A 16 12.46 -2.74 26.58
CA ILE A 16 11.66 -1.67 27.22
C ILE A 16 11.27 -0.53 26.26
N LEU A 17 11.82 -0.49 25.04
CA LEU A 17 11.45 0.50 24.02
C LEU A 17 11.27 -0.19 22.67
N SER A 18 10.07 -0.71 22.40
CA SER A 18 9.70 -1.04 21.02
C SER A 18 9.66 0.27 20.23
N GLN A 19 10.73 0.57 19.50
CA GLN A 19 10.73 1.70 18.59
C GLN A 19 9.90 1.33 17.36
N GLN A 20 8.75 1.97 17.21
CA GLN A 20 8.00 1.91 15.95
C GLN A 20 8.78 2.71 14.89
N SER A 21 8.96 2.13 13.70
CA SER A 21 9.57 2.87 12.59
C SER A 21 8.66 3.98 12.11
N ASN A 22 9.22 5.05 11.53
CA ASN A 22 8.43 6.14 10.94
C ASN A 22 7.42 5.60 9.91
N LEU A 23 7.85 4.71 9.01
CA LEU A 23 6.97 4.06 8.04
C LEU A 23 5.81 3.33 8.74
N SER A 24 6.08 2.52 9.78
CA SER A 24 5.03 1.81 10.51
C SER A 24 4.05 2.77 11.18
N SER A 25 4.54 3.86 11.75
CA SER A 25 3.69 4.89 12.37
C SER A 25 2.80 5.56 11.34
N THR A 26 3.35 5.97 10.20
CA THR A 26 2.59 6.59 9.10
C THR A 26 1.56 5.62 8.50
N VAL A 27 1.93 4.35 8.28
CA VAL A 27 1.00 3.30 7.82
C VAL A 27 -0.17 3.15 8.78
N ASN A 28 0.09 3.12 10.09
CA ASN A 28 -0.96 3.03 11.09
C ASN A 28 -1.88 4.26 11.06
N SER A 29 -1.33 5.48 11.00
CA SER A 29 -2.14 6.70 10.93
C SER A 29 -3.04 6.76 9.68
N ILE A 30 -2.53 6.33 8.52
CA ILE A 30 -3.36 6.23 7.30
C ILE A 30 -4.42 5.13 7.45
N THR A 31 -4.06 3.98 8.02
CA THR A 31 -4.99 2.88 8.26
C THR A 31 -6.14 3.32 9.18
N GLU A 32 -5.82 4.00 10.28
CA GLU A 32 -6.80 4.59 11.21
C GLU A 32 -7.69 5.62 10.52
N TYR A 33 -7.12 6.46 9.66
CA TYR A 33 -7.88 7.42 8.87
C TYR A 33 -8.91 6.70 7.97
N ILE A 34 -8.50 5.69 7.22
CA ILE A 34 -9.40 4.93 6.35
C ILE A 34 -10.46 4.18 7.18
N ALA A 35 -10.09 3.64 8.33
CA ALA A 35 -11.02 2.96 9.25
C ALA A 35 -12.03 3.92 9.93
N SER A 36 -11.78 5.24 9.89
CA SER A 36 -12.58 6.22 10.62
C SER A 36 -13.98 6.41 10.03
N THR A 37 -14.93 6.83 10.89
CA THR A 37 -16.27 7.25 10.46
C THR A 37 -16.21 8.46 9.53
N HIS A 38 -15.26 9.36 9.76
CA HIS A 38 -15.05 10.54 8.92
C HIS A 38 -14.73 10.16 7.48
N PHE A 39 -13.80 9.22 7.26
CA PHE A 39 -13.50 8.75 5.91
C PHE A 39 -14.69 8.01 5.27
N LEU A 40 -15.41 7.20 6.07
CA LEU A 40 -16.62 6.52 5.59
C LEU A 40 -17.68 7.51 5.09
N GLU A 41 -17.85 8.65 5.75
CA GLU A 41 -18.76 9.72 5.31
C GLU A 41 -18.29 10.35 3.99
N ILE A 42 -16.99 10.62 3.84
CA ILE A 42 -16.42 11.13 2.58
C ILE A 42 -16.72 10.17 1.43
N ARG A 43 -16.47 8.86 1.65
CA ARG A 43 -16.73 7.82 0.64
C ARG A 43 -18.21 7.72 0.29
N LYS A 44 -19.11 7.74 1.27
CA LYS A 44 -20.56 7.68 1.02
C LYS A 44 -21.08 8.88 0.23
N ASN A 45 -20.55 10.07 0.50
CA ASN A 45 -21.03 11.31 -0.11
C ASN A 45 -20.44 11.55 -1.51
N ASN A 46 -19.21 11.12 -1.76
CA ASN A 46 -18.47 11.45 -2.99
C ASN A 46 -18.20 10.23 -3.89
N GLY A 47 -18.42 9.01 -3.39
CA GLY A 47 -18.13 7.77 -4.07
C GLY A 47 -16.68 7.32 -3.97
N ASP A 48 -16.43 6.09 -4.42
CA ASP A 48 -15.14 5.41 -4.27
C ASP A 48 -14.02 6.15 -4.99
N LEU A 49 -14.23 6.54 -6.25
CA LEU A 49 -13.22 7.23 -7.06
C LEU A 49 -12.70 8.51 -6.39
N ALA A 50 -13.59 9.39 -5.92
CA ALA A 50 -13.21 10.64 -5.28
C ALA A 50 -12.59 10.40 -3.89
N SER A 51 -13.00 9.36 -3.19
CA SER A 51 -12.43 9.04 -1.88
C SER A 51 -10.97 8.57 -1.94
N VAL A 52 -10.50 8.04 -3.08
CA VAL A 52 -9.08 7.72 -3.28
C VAL A 52 -8.21 8.98 -3.16
N ASP A 53 -8.65 10.11 -3.72
CA ASP A 53 -7.92 11.38 -3.61
C ASP A 53 -7.85 11.83 -2.15
N SER A 54 -8.92 11.60 -1.37
CA SER A 54 -8.94 11.91 0.05
C SER A 54 -7.90 11.10 0.85
N ILE A 55 -7.74 9.81 0.54
CA ILE A 55 -6.67 8.98 1.13
C ILE A 55 -5.30 9.55 0.75
N TYR A 56 -5.09 9.86 -0.52
CA TYR A 56 -3.82 10.39 -1.03
C TYR A 56 -3.44 11.74 -0.40
N ILE A 57 -4.39 12.68 -0.33
CA ILE A 57 -4.19 14.00 0.28
C ILE A 57 -3.89 13.85 1.77
N LYS A 58 -4.61 12.96 2.48
CA LYS A 58 -4.33 12.73 3.90
C LYS A 58 -2.93 12.15 4.11
N ALA A 59 -2.51 11.24 3.25
CA ALA A 59 -1.17 10.67 3.30
C ALA A 59 -0.07 11.71 3.02
N LEU A 60 -0.30 12.64 2.08
CA LEU A 60 0.60 13.78 1.86
C LEU A 60 0.71 14.65 3.11
N GLU A 61 -0.41 14.96 3.77
CA GLU A 61 -0.42 15.74 5.01
C GLU A 61 0.42 15.06 6.10
N ILE A 62 0.20 13.76 6.33
CA ILE A 62 0.93 12.98 7.35
C ILE A 62 2.43 12.93 7.04
N ASN A 63 2.79 12.81 5.76
CA ASN A 63 4.19 12.76 5.31
C ASN A 63 4.79 14.13 4.99
N ASN A 64 4.18 15.24 5.41
CA ASN A 64 4.68 16.61 5.18
C ASN A 64 4.98 16.93 3.69
N ASN A 65 4.13 16.44 2.78
CA ASN A 65 4.27 16.52 1.33
C ASN A 65 5.51 15.81 0.76
N ASP A 66 6.09 14.84 1.49
CA ASP A 66 7.06 13.91 0.91
C ASP A 66 6.34 12.88 0.04
N TYR A 67 6.37 13.10 -1.27
CA TYR A 67 5.71 12.23 -2.25
C TYR A 67 6.30 10.82 -2.29
N SER A 68 7.60 10.65 -2.01
CA SER A 68 8.24 9.33 -2.01
C SER A 68 7.69 8.48 -0.87
N GLU A 69 7.77 9.02 0.35
CA GLU A 69 7.26 8.38 1.55
C GLU A 69 5.73 8.22 1.50
N THR A 70 5.02 9.17 0.90
CA THR A 70 3.57 9.07 0.67
C THR A 70 3.22 7.86 -0.19
N LEU A 71 3.87 7.69 -1.34
CA LEU A 71 3.57 6.58 -2.24
C LEU A 71 3.95 5.23 -1.61
N LEU A 72 5.10 5.15 -0.93
CA LEU A 72 5.53 3.95 -0.21
C LEU A 72 4.54 3.59 0.91
N THR A 73 4.13 4.56 1.71
CA THR A 73 3.19 4.32 2.82
C THR A 73 1.82 3.92 2.28
N LEU A 74 1.33 4.57 1.23
CA LEU A 74 0.05 4.23 0.60
C LEU A 74 0.05 2.83 -0.01
N MET A 75 1.17 2.41 -0.63
CA MET A 75 1.34 1.05 -1.12
C MET A 75 1.05 0.05 0.01
N VAL A 76 1.62 0.25 1.20
CA VAL A 76 1.45 -0.66 2.34
C VAL A 76 0.08 -0.52 3.01
N ALA A 77 -0.37 0.71 3.29
CA ALA A 77 -1.61 0.96 4.03
C ALA A 77 -2.86 0.47 3.26
N THR A 78 -2.80 0.45 1.93
CA THR A 78 -3.91 0.00 1.08
C THR A 78 -3.90 -1.50 0.78
N VAL A 79 -2.92 -2.26 1.29
CA VAL A 79 -2.93 -3.73 1.15
C VAL A 79 -4.11 -4.33 1.93
N PRO A 80 -5.00 -5.12 1.30
CA PRO A 80 -6.16 -5.68 1.98
C PRO A 80 -5.86 -6.98 2.75
N TYR A 81 -4.58 -7.36 2.85
CA TYR A 81 -4.11 -8.54 3.55
C TYR A 81 -3.33 -8.16 4.81
N ARG A 82 -3.63 -8.83 5.92
CA ARG A 82 -2.97 -8.58 7.22
C ARG A 82 -1.57 -9.18 7.26
N GLU A 83 -1.42 -10.34 6.63
CA GLU A 83 -0.20 -11.12 6.61
C GLU A 83 0.12 -11.55 5.18
N VAL A 84 1.40 -11.68 4.87
CA VAL A 84 1.89 -12.30 3.63
C VAL A 84 2.65 -13.58 3.92
N PRO A 85 2.40 -14.66 3.17
CA PRO A 85 3.14 -15.91 3.34
C PRO A 85 4.53 -15.78 2.72
N ILE A 86 5.56 -15.54 3.52
CA ILE A 86 6.96 -15.47 3.05
C ILE A 86 7.56 -16.88 3.04
N LYS A 87 8.01 -17.33 1.87
CA LYS A 87 8.75 -18.57 1.74
C LYS A 87 10.22 -18.34 2.10
N LEU A 88 10.70 -18.98 3.16
CA LEU A 88 12.11 -18.87 3.55
C LEU A 88 12.99 -19.68 2.56
N PRO A 89 13.97 -19.05 1.89
CA PRO A 89 14.71 -19.65 0.78
C PRO A 89 15.54 -20.89 1.17
N LEU A 90 15.85 -21.07 2.46
CA LEU A 90 16.72 -22.16 2.94
C LEU A 90 15.96 -23.39 3.46
N PHE A 91 14.68 -23.27 3.82
CA PHE A 91 13.99 -24.33 4.57
C PHE A 91 12.64 -24.77 3.99
N ASN A 92 12.19 -24.19 2.86
CA ASN A 92 10.85 -24.46 2.30
C ASN A 92 9.73 -24.29 3.34
N VAL A 93 9.97 -23.44 4.35
CA VAL A 93 9.02 -23.06 5.40
C VAL A 93 8.33 -21.78 4.95
N ILE A 94 7.01 -21.75 5.08
CA ILE A 94 6.20 -20.54 4.88
C ILE A 94 6.00 -19.89 6.25
N VAL A 95 6.40 -18.63 6.38
CA VAL A 95 6.17 -17.81 7.57
C VAL A 95 5.20 -16.70 7.18
N ASN A 96 4.07 -16.60 7.88
CA ASN A 96 3.17 -15.48 7.69
C ASN A 96 3.75 -14.25 8.39
N TYR A 97 4.13 -13.25 7.60
CA TYR A 97 4.69 -12.00 8.10
C TYR A 97 3.60 -10.93 8.15
N PRO A 98 3.36 -10.29 9.32
CA PRO A 98 2.37 -9.22 9.44
C PRO A 98 2.83 -7.99 8.66
N LEU A 99 2.03 -7.54 7.69
CA LEU A 99 2.32 -6.36 6.89
C LEU A 99 1.96 -5.06 7.61
N ILE A 100 0.93 -5.10 8.45
CA ILE A 100 0.37 -3.95 9.14
C ILE A 100 0.30 -4.27 10.63
N SER A 101 0.80 -3.36 11.46
CA SER A 101 0.83 -3.50 12.92
C SER A 101 -0.45 -3.01 13.61
N ALA A 102 -1.43 -2.53 12.83
CA ALA A 102 -2.71 -2.08 13.32
C ALA A 102 -3.50 -3.22 14.00
N GLU A 103 -4.32 -2.84 14.97
CA GLU A 103 -5.25 -3.76 15.64
C GLU A 103 -6.22 -4.37 14.63
N GLU A 104 -6.69 -5.59 14.91
CA GLU A 104 -7.54 -6.36 14.01
C GLU A 104 -8.84 -5.64 13.65
N ASP A 105 -9.46 -4.99 14.62
CA ASP A 105 -10.68 -4.20 14.42
C ASP A 105 -10.45 -3.00 13.50
N ILE A 106 -9.29 -2.33 13.64
CA ILE A 106 -8.91 -1.19 12.79
C ILE A 106 -8.64 -1.68 11.37
N PHE A 107 -7.91 -2.79 11.22
CA PHE A 107 -7.62 -3.39 9.92
C PHE A 107 -8.89 -3.83 9.19
N THR A 108 -9.82 -4.47 9.91
CA THR A 108 -11.10 -4.92 9.35
C THR A 108 -11.94 -3.73 8.87
N LYS A 109 -12.13 -2.72 9.72
CA LYS A 109 -12.83 -1.48 9.37
C LYS A 109 -12.16 -0.75 8.20
N LYS A 110 -10.83 -0.71 8.17
CA LYS A 110 -10.07 -0.14 7.05
C LYS A 110 -10.43 -0.83 5.75
N ASN A 111 -10.45 -2.17 5.72
CA ASN A 111 -10.78 -2.92 4.51
C ASN A 111 -12.26 -2.75 4.11
N GLU A 112 -13.19 -2.70 5.06
CA GLU A 112 -14.61 -2.41 4.80
C GLU A 112 -14.78 -1.03 4.14
N ASN A 113 -14.04 -0.04 4.64
CA ASN A 113 -14.11 1.32 4.15
C ASN A 113 -13.29 1.57 2.88
N LEU A 114 -12.28 0.75 2.59
CA LEU A 114 -11.37 0.95 1.46
C LEU A 114 -12.17 1.01 0.13
N PRO A 115 -11.87 2.00 -0.74
CA PRO A 115 -12.52 2.10 -2.05
C PRO A 115 -12.27 0.84 -2.86
N ARG A 116 -13.32 0.32 -3.51
CA ARG A 116 -13.24 -0.90 -4.32
C ARG A 116 -14.06 -0.85 -5.61
N PHE A 117 -14.88 0.18 -5.82
CA PHE A 117 -15.71 0.38 -7.01
C PHE A 117 -15.37 1.71 -7.71
N PHE A 118 -14.12 1.85 -8.16
CA PHE A 118 -13.60 3.09 -8.74
C PHE A 118 -13.20 2.98 -10.21
N PHE A 119 -13.35 1.80 -10.82
CA PHE A 119 -13.21 1.61 -12.25
C PHE A 119 -14.55 1.30 -12.90
N ILE A 120 -14.70 1.63 -14.19
CA ILE A 120 -15.92 1.32 -14.94
C ILE A 120 -16.09 -0.20 -15.16
N ASP A 121 -14.99 -0.94 -15.12
CA ASP A 121 -14.89 -2.39 -15.30
C ASP A 121 -14.64 -3.12 -13.97
N THR A 122 -14.97 -2.50 -12.84
CA THR A 122 -14.89 -3.18 -11.54
C THR A 122 -15.80 -4.42 -11.53
N PRO A 123 -15.33 -5.59 -11.06
CA PRO A 123 -16.17 -6.77 -10.89
C PRO A 123 -17.34 -6.52 -9.94
N GLU A 124 -18.52 -7.00 -10.32
CA GLU A 124 -19.75 -6.93 -9.51
C GLU A 124 -19.77 -8.00 -8.41
N ASN A 125 -18.73 -8.04 -7.59
CA ASN A 125 -18.64 -8.91 -6.42
C ASN A 125 -18.22 -8.10 -5.19
N ASP A 126 -18.30 -8.72 -4.01
CA ASP A 126 -17.97 -8.04 -2.75
C ASP A 126 -16.51 -7.60 -2.67
N TYR A 127 -15.61 -8.20 -3.46
CA TYR A 127 -14.20 -7.88 -3.48
C TYR A 127 -13.90 -6.62 -4.34
N GLY A 128 -14.49 -6.51 -5.53
CA GLY A 128 -14.26 -5.39 -6.45
C GLY A 128 -12.77 -5.21 -6.78
N ASP A 129 -12.26 -4.00 -6.57
CA ASP A 129 -10.88 -3.55 -6.84
C ASP A 129 -10.06 -3.29 -5.56
N LEU A 130 -10.36 -4.03 -4.49
CA LEU A 130 -9.84 -3.76 -3.15
C LEU A 130 -8.30 -3.73 -3.06
N ASP A 131 -7.60 -4.59 -3.81
CA ASP A 131 -6.13 -4.65 -3.87
C ASP A 131 -5.50 -3.68 -4.88
N LYS A 132 -6.27 -3.13 -5.82
CA LYS A 132 -5.74 -2.36 -6.95
C LYS A 132 -5.09 -1.05 -6.52
N LEU A 133 -5.49 -0.48 -5.38
CA LEU A 133 -4.81 0.69 -4.82
C LEU A 133 -3.36 0.38 -4.42
N ALA A 134 -3.10 -0.79 -3.82
CA ALA A 134 -1.74 -1.19 -3.44
C ALA A 134 -0.85 -1.36 -4.70
N HIS A 135 -1.39 -1.99 -5.74
CA HIS A 135 -0.74 -2.10 -7.05
C HIS A 135 -0.42 -0.74 -7.68
N PHE A 136 -1.41 0.16 -7.69
CA PHE A 136 -1.26 1.50 -8.23
C PHE A 136 -0.17 2.30 -7.51
N PHE A 137 -0.24 2.39 -6.17
CA PHE A 137 0.73 3.17 -5.40
C PHE A 137 2.12 2.54 -5.37
N GLY A 138 2.23 1.21 -5.34
CA GLY A 138 3.52 0.53 -5.44
C GLY A 138 4.21 0.77 -6.77
N SER A 139 3.47 0.66 -7.88
CA SER A 139 4.00 0.98 -9.21
C SER A 139 4.34 2.47 -9.37
N ALA A 140 3.54 3.36 -8.76
CA ALA A 140 3.82 4.79 -8.73
C ALA A 140 5.09 5.11 -7.95
N PHE A 141 5.28 4.53 -6.77
CA PHE A 141 6.48 4.68 -5.96
C PHE A 141 7.72 4.25 -6.72
N LEU A 142 7.73 3.05 -7.29
CA LEU A 142 8.85 2.55 -8.09
C LEU A 142 9.20 3.49 -9.25
N SER A 143 8.18 4.00 -9.94
CA SER A 143 8.40 4.90 -11.07
C SER A 143 8.84 6.30 -10.62
N TYR A 144 8.36 6.77 -9.47
CA TYR A 144 8.78 8.03 -8.86
C TYR A 144 10.25 7.94 -8.40
N GLU A 145 10.66 6.82 -7.82
CA GLU A 145 12.03 6.59 -7.33
C GLU A 145 13.04 6.21 -8.40
N SER A 146 12.62 5.77 -9.59
CA SER A 146 13.47 5.23 -10.67
C SER A 146 14.68 6.07 -11.13
N ASN A 147 14.85 7.32 -10.66
CA ASN A 147 16.06 8.12 -10.88
C ASN A 147 17.16 7.86 -9.82
N ILE A 148 16.87 7.15 -8.74
CA ILE A 148 17.79 6.85 -7.63
C ILE A 148 18.30 5.42 -7.80
N PHE A 149 19.51 5.29 -8.33
CA PHE A 149 20.13 4.03 -8.80
C PHE A 149 20.42 2.97 -7.71
N ASP A 150 20.02 3.15 -6.44
CA ASP A 150 20.41 2.26 -5.33
C ASP A 150 19.25 1.83 -4.38
N LEU A 151 18.01 2.25 -4.63
CA LEU A 151 16.82 1.75 -3.89
C LEU A 151 16.28 0.41 -4.44
N GLY A 152 16.75 0.01 -5.63
CA GLY A 152 16.28 -1.18 -6.35
C GLY A 152 16.55 -2.51 -5.65
N LYS A 153 17.55 -2.59 -4.75
CA LYS A 153 17.81 -3.83 -4.00
C LYS A 153 16.81 -4.06 -2.87
N LEU A 154 16.49 -3.03 -2.07
CA LEU A 154 15.59 -3.17 -0.92
C LEU A 154 14.13 -3.34 -1.36
N ILE A 155 13.69 -2.52 -2.33
CA ILE A 155 12.34 -2.64 -2.90
C ILE A 155 12.26 -3.86 -3.80
N GLY A 156 13.36 -4.23 -4.47
CA GLY A 156 13.45 -5.49 -5.22
C GLY A 156 13.19 -6.70 -4.35
N TYR A 157 13.79 -6.78 -3.15
CA TYR A 157 13.47 -7.84 -2.18
C TYR A 157 12.03 -7.78 -1.68
N PHE A 158 11.46 -6.59 -1.48
CA PHE A 158 10.06 -6.44 -1.06
C PHE A 158 9.09 -6.86 -2.17
N VAL A 159 9.33 -6.45 -3.41
CA VAL A 159 8.53 -6.77 -4.61
C VAL A 159 8.70 -8.24 -4.99
N GLU A 160 9.91 -8.81 -4.95
CA GLU A 160 10.12 -10.24 -5.17
C GLU A 160 9.43 -11.07 -4.09
N ALA A 161 9.52 -10.69 -2.81
CA ALA A 161 8.80 -11.36 -1.74
C ALA A 161 7.28 -11.26 -1.95
N PHE A 162 6.76 -10.10 -2.36
CA PHE A 162 5.34 -9.95 -2.68
C PHE A 162 4.94 -10.80 -3.89
N GLU A 163 5.63 -10.66 -5.02
CA GLU A 163 5.36 -11.42 -6.23
C GLU A 163 5.45 -12.93 -6.01
N GLU A 164 6.45 -13.43 -5.26
CA GLU A 164 6.58 -14.85 -4.96
C GLU A 164 5.44 -15.33 -4.04
N SER A 165 5.13 -14.59 -2.97
CA SER A 165 4.02 -14.90 -2.07
C SER A 165 2.66 -14.95 -2.76
N PHE A 166 2.41 -14.08 -3.75
CA PHE A 166 1.18 -14.08 -4.54
C PHE A 166 1.23 -15.05 -5.75
N LYS A 167 2.42 -15.35 -6.31
CA LYS A 167 2.62 -16.40 -7.34
C LYS A 167 2.28 -17.80 -6.84
N VAL A 168 2.40 -18.07 -5.53
CA VAL A 168 1.97 -19.36 -4.95
C VAL A 168 0.44 -19.56 -5.10
N GLN A 169 -0.33 -18.52 -5.49
CA GLN A 169 -1.78 -18.62 -5.69
C GLN A 169 -2.34 -18.20 -7.06
N SER A 170 -1.64 -17.57 -8.01
CA SER A 170 -2.36 -16.92 -9.13
C SER A 170 -1.84 -17.17 -10.55
N SER A 171 -2.80 -17.42 -11.45
CA SER A 171 -2.74 -17.04 -12.86
C SER A 171 -2.51 -15.53 -13.00
N ILE A 172 -1.80 -15.11 -14.04
CA ILE A 172 -1.60 -13.68 -14.35
C ILE A 172 -2.95 -12.94 -14.39
N ASP A 173 -3.16 -11.97 -13.49
CA ASP A 173 -4.30 -11.04 -13.55
C ASP A 173 -3.94 -9.85 -14.47
N LEU A 174 -4.63 -9.76 -15.61
CA LEU A 174 -4.42 -8.68 -16.58
C LEU A 174 -4.81 -7.31 -16.00
N ARG A 175 -5.73 -7.26 -15.03
CA ARG A 175 -6.16 -6.00 -14.39
C ARG A 175 -5.07 -5.46 -13.47
N ASP A 176 -4.30 -6.32 -12.80
CA ASP A 176 -3.13 -5.91 -12.04
C ASP A 176 -2.07 -5.29 -12.94
N LEU A 177 -1.78 -5.93 -14.08
CA LEU A 177 -0.83 -5.39 -15.06
C LEU A 177 -1.26 -4.02 -15.60
N ASP A 178 -2.54 -3.87 -15.91
CA ASP A 178 -3.11 -2.61 -16.39
C ASP A 178 -3.02 -1.51 -15.33
N VAL A 179 -3.44 -1.78 -14.09
CA VAL A 179 -3.36 -0.82 -12.98
C VAL A 179 -1.91 -0.44 -12.66
N ASN A 180 -0.99 -1.40 -12.73
CA ASN A 180 0.44 -1.14 -12.56
C ASN A 180 0.98 -0.14 -13.59
N GLU A 181 0.55 -0.22 -14.86
CA GLU A 181 0.94 0.77 -15.89
C GLU A 181 0.44 2.18 -15.55
N TYR A 182 -0.79 2.31 -15.05
CA TYR A 182 -1.31 3.61 -14.63
C TYR A 182 -0.64 4.14 -13.37
N GLY A 183 -0.25 3.27 -12.44
CA GLY A 183 0.61 3.63 -11.31
C GLY A 183 1.94 4.18 -11.78
N ARG A 184 2.63 3.48 -12.70
CA ARG A 184 3.87 4.00 -13.32
C ARG A 184 3.66 5.34 -13.99
N PHE A 185 2.55 5.50 -14.72
CA PHE A 185 2.22 6.76 -15.39
C PHE A 185 2.01 7.90 -14.39
N PHE A 186 1.26 7.66 -13.31
CA PHE A 186 1.06 8.61 -12.21
C PHE A 186 2.40 9.03 -11.60
N GLY A 187 3.25 8.07 -11.19
CA GLY A 187 4.55 8.37 -10.60
C GLY A 187 5.49 9.18 -11.51
N LYS A 188 5.44 8.98 -12.83
CA LYS A 188 6.20 9.80 -13.80
C LYS A 188 5.67 11.22 -13.89
N LEU A 189 4.35 11.39 -13.93
CA LEU A 189 3.73 12.71 -14.05
C LEU A 189 3.87 13.52 -12.76
N LEU A 190 3.83 12.84 -11.61
CA LEU A 190 3.96 13.48 -10.30
C LEU A 190 5.30 14.22 -10.11
N LYS A 191 6.38 13.76 -10.78
CA LYS A 191 7.66 14.48 -10.84
C LYS A 191 7.57 15.85 -11.53
N LYS A 192 6.56 16.04 -12.38
CA LYS A 192 6.36 17.25 -13.19
C LYS A 192 5.25 18.14 -12.64
N ASP A 193 4.22 17.53 -12.06
CA ASP A 193 3.07 18.21 -11.49
C ASP A 193 2.68 17.55 -10.16
N GLN A 194 2.95 18.26 -9.07
CA GLN A 194 2.69 17.82 -7.71
C GLN A 194 1.21 18.00 -7.29
N ASN A 195 0.40 18.70 -8.09
CA ASN A 195 -1.05 18.84 -7.85
C ASN A 195 -1.87 17.69 -8.44
N LEU A 196 -1.20 16.73 -9.09
CA LEU A 196 -1.85 15.58 -9.71
C LEU A 196 -2.50 14.66 -8.67
N LEU A 197 -3.75 14.29 -8.92
CA LEU A 197 -4.54 13.41 -8.07
C LEU A 197 -4.70 12.01 -8.70
N PRO A 198 -4.74 10.93 -7.90
CA PRO A 198 -4.95 9.57 -8.41
C PRO A 198 -6.21 9.41 -9.27
N SER A 199 -7.33 10.04 -8.88
CA SER A 199 -8.60 9.92 -9.62
C SER A 199 -8.49 10.40 -11.06
N GLN A 200 -7.65 11.40 -11.33
CA GLN A 200 -7.41 11.91 -12.68
C GLN A 200 -6.78 10.83 -13.57
N ILE A 201 -5.90 10.01 -13.03
CA ILE A 201 -5.29 8.88 -13.75
C ILE A 201 -6.31 7.75 -13.94
N PHE A 202 -7.15 7.48 -12.94
CA PHE A 202 -8.22 6.49 -13.07
C PHE A 202 -9.27 6.88 -14.11
N LEU A 203 -9.57 8.17 -14.26
CA LEU A 203 -10.41 8.67 -15.35
C LEU A 203 -9.76 8.46 -16.73
N ILE A 204 -8.46 8.72 -16.86
CA ILE A 204 -7.72 8.42 -18.10
C ILE A 204 -7.80 6.92 -18.41
N ARG A 205 -7.64 6.04 -17.41
CA ARG A 205 -7.83 4.60 -17.58
C ARG A 205 -9.22 4.26 -18.09
N SER A 206 -10.26 4.76 -17.43
CA SER A 206 -11.65 4.50 -17.81
C SER A 206 -11.97 4.96 -19.23
N THR A 207 -11.46 6.12 -19.66
CA THR A 207 -11.63 6.58 -21.05
C THR A 207 -10.92 5.67 -22.06
N ARG A 208 -9.73 5.17 -21.73
CA ARG A 208 -9.03 4.19 -22.58
C ARG A 208 -9.76 2.86 -22.65
N TYR A 209 -10.32 2.37 -21.55
CA TYR A 209 -11.13 1.15 -21.52
C TYR A 209 -12.35 1.28 -22.44
N ILE A 210 -13.11 2.37 -22.31
CA ILE A 210 -14.28 2.66 -23.16
C ILE A 210 -13.88 2.68 -24.64
N ARG A 211 -12.77 3.34 -25.00
CA ARG A 211 -12.29 3.42 -26.39
C ARG A 211 -11.91 2.07 -27.00
N ILE A 212 -11.49 1.11 -26.18
CA ILE A 212 -11.09 -0.22 -26.66
C ILE A 212 -12.32 -1.12 -26.88
N ILE A 213 -13.39 -0.88 -26.11
CA ILE A 213 -14.59 -1.74 -26.10
C ILE A 213 -15.71 -1.23 -27.00
N LEU A 214 -15.83 0.09 -27.18
CA LEU A 214 -16.74 0.72 -28.15
C LEU A 214 -16.05 0.90 -29.51
#